data_AF-A0A6G2J893-F1
#
_entry.id   AF-A0A6G2J893-F1
#
_cell.length_a   1.000
_cell.length_b   1.000
_cell.length_c   1.000
_cell.angle_alpha   90.00
_cell.angle_beta   90.00
_cell.angle_gamma   90.00
#
_symmetry.space_group_name_H-M   'P 1'
#
loop_
_entity.id
_entity.type
_entity.pdbx_description
1 polymer ?
#
loop_
_entity_poly.entity_id
_entity_poly.type
_entity_poly.pdbx_seq_one_letter_code
_entity_poly.pdbx_strand_id
1 'polypeptide(L)'
;MNSREERGQAIAQRKNQIHRIDNTNYQVNSQSSNKQYDIISIEYGWTCSCPDHRFRHVCCKHIHAVEISRKMREAVQKTVTIR
;
A
#
# COMPACT_ATOMS: atom_id res chain seq x y z
N MET A 1 -13.93 8.99 -13.49
CA MET A 1 -13.47 7.62 -13.17
C MET A 1 -12.21 7.77 -12.35
N ASN A 2 -12.16 7.29 -11.11
CA ASN A 2 -10.94 7.45 -10.31
C ASN A 2 -9.89 6.43 -10.70
N SER A 3 -8.65 6.87 -10.86
CA SER A 3 -7.51 6.02 -11.18
C SER A 3 -7.19 5.05 -10.03
N ARG A 4 -6.38 4.01 -10.29
CA ARG A 4 -5.90 3.10 -9.23
C ARG A 4 -5.07 3.84 -8.19
N GLU A 5 -4.29 4.81 -8.63
CA GLU A 5 -3.47 5.67 -7.80
C GLU A 5 -4.32 6.53 -6.85
N GLU A 6 -5.34 7.23 -7.37
CA GLU A 6 -6.26 8.03 -6.54
C GLU A 6 -6.97 7.17 -5.49
N ARG A 7 -7.38 5.94 -5.87
CA ARG A 7 -7.95 4.99 -4.92
C ARG A 7 -6.93 4.52 -3.87
N GLY A 8 -5.67 4.35 -4.26
CA GLY A 8 -4.58 4.03 -3.34
C GLY A 8 -4.29 5.15 -2.36
N GLN A 9 -4.32 6.40 -2.82
CA GLN A 9 -4.24 7.58 -1.96
C GLN A 9 -5.40 7.63 -0.95
N ALA A 10 -6.63 7.36 -1.40
CA ALA A 10 -7.78 7.28 -0.51
C ALA A 10 -7.68 6.15 0.54
N ILE A 11 -6.99 5.05 0.24
CA ILE A 11 -6.67 4.01 1.24
C ILE A 11 -5.65 4.54 2.24
N ALA A 12 -4.54 5.13 1.76
CA ALA A 12 -3.45 5.60 2.61
C ALA A 12 -3.85 6.74 3.57
N GLN A 13 -4.82 7.57 3.19
CA GLN A 13 -5.32 8.67 4.02
C GLN A 13 -6.31 8.22 5.11
N ARG A 14 -6.87 7.01 5.01
CA ARG A 14 -7.83 6.49 5.99
C ARG A 14 -7.10 5.77 7.11
N LYS A 15 -7.56 6.00 8.33
CA LYS A 15 -7.03 5.32 9.53
C LYS A 15 -7.26 3.81 9.43
N ASN A 16 -6.32 3.04 9.97
CA ASN A 16 -6.39 1.59 10.12
C ASN A 16 -6.63 0.81 8.81
N GLN A 17 -6.21 1.35 7.65
CA GLN A 17 -6.32 0.64 6.37
C GLN A 17 -5.07 -0.15 6.00
N ILE A 18 -3.91 0.31 6.44
CA ILE A 18 -2.61 -0.30 6.12
C ILE A 18 -2.01 -0.77 7.43
N HIS A 19 -1.95 -2.09 7.59
CA HIS A 19 -1.24 -2.74 8.68
C HIS A 19 0.15 -3.16 8.20
N ARG A 20 1.19 -2.61 8.80
CA ARG A 20 2.57 -2.97 8.48
C ARG A 20 2.98 -4.13 9.38
N ILE A 21 3.35 -5.25 8.77
CA ILE A 21 3.89 -6.41 9.47
C ILE A 21 5.39 -6.18 9.71
N ASP A 22 6.12 -5.86 8.64
CA ASP A 22 7.57 -5.57 8.70
C ASP A 22 7.99 -4.58 7.60
N ASN A 23 9.27 -4.58 7.19
CA ASN A 23 9.77 -3.70 6.13
C ASN A 23 9.25 -4.08 4.74
N THR A 24 9.04 -5.36 4.50
CA THR A 24 8.73 -5.98 3.21
C THR A 24 7.28 -6.48 3.12
N ASN A 25 6.57 -6.60 4.24
CA ASN A 25 5.25 -7.23 4.30
C ASN A 25 4.20 -6.31 4.93
N TYR A 26 3.05 -6.21 4.26
CA TYR A 26 1.92 -5.37 4.66
C TYR A 26 0.61 -6.11 4.44
N GLN A 27 -0.40 -5.74 5.22
CA GLN A 27 -1.79 -6.11 5.00
C GLN A 27 -2.63 -4.86 4.79
N VAL A 28 -3.43 -4.85 3.72
CA VAL A 28 -4.25 -3.70 3.36
C VAL A 28 -5.72 -4.10 3.23
N ASN A 29 -6.57 -3.34 3.90
CA ASN A 29 -8.01 -3.52 3.87
C ASN A 29 -8.59 -3.18 2.49
N SER A 30 -9.54 -4.00 2.05
CA SER A 30 -10.39 -3.69 0.91
C SER A 30 -11.30 -2.51 1.22
N GLN A 31 -11.44 -1.58 0.28
CA GLN A 31 -12.37 -0.44 0.44
C GLN A 31 -13.85 -0.82 0.31
N SER A 32 -14.17 -2.02 -0.18
CA SER A 32 -15.54 -2.43 -0.52
C SER A 32 -15.97 -3.73 0.16
N SER A 33 -15.14 -4.30 1.02
CA SER A 33 -15.43 -5.57 1.71
C SER A 33 -14.56 -5.70 2.95
N ASN A 34 -14.92 -6.62 3.86
CA ASN A 34 -14.12 -6.95 5.05
C ASN A 34 -12.90 -7.85 4.73
N LYS A 35 -12.37 -7.79 3.51
CA LYS A 35 -11.23 -8.61 3.09
C LYS A 35 -9.94 -7.81 3.29
N GLN A 36 -8.88 -8.51 3.65
CA GLN A 36 -7.52 -7.99 3.64
C GLN A 36 -6.71 -8.66 2.54
N TYR A 37 -5.76 -7.92 2.00
CA TYR A 37 -4.83 -8.41 1.00
C TYR A 37 -3.41 -8.20 1.50
N ASP A 38 -2.57 -9.19 1.27
CA ASP A 38 -1.15 -9.14 1.56
C ASP A 38 -0.45 -8.39 0.43
N ILE A 39 0.50 -7.56 0.81
CA ILE A 39 1.41 -6.85 -0.08
C ILE A 39 2.83 -7.16 0.36
N ILE A 40 3.56 -7.81 -0.54
CA ILE A 40 4.87 -8.38 -0.27
C ILE A 40 5.87 -7.79 -1.25
N SER A 41 7.00 -7.32 -0.74
CA SER A 41 8.14 -6.90 -1.55
C SER A 41 8.85 -8.15 -2.05
N ILE A 42 8.98 -8.27 -3.37
CA ILE A 42 9.75 -9.30 -4.05
C ILE A 42 10.85 -8.62 -4.88
N GLU A 43 11.74 -9.41 -5.50
CA GLU A 43 12.87 -8.90 -6.29
C GLU A 43 12.45 -7.92 -7.40
N TYR A 44 11.26 -8.13 -7.98
CA TYR A 44 10.72 -7.34 -9.10
C TYR A 44 9.79 -6.19 -8.66
N GLY A 45 9.71 -5.90 -7.36
CA GLY A 45 8.85 -4.85 -6.81
C GLY A 45 7.76 -5.40 -5.89
N TRP A 46 6.59 -4.78 -5.89
CA TRP A 46 5.50 -5.14 -4.99
C TRP A 46 4.51 -6.10 -5.65
N THR A 47 4.17 -7.18 -4.95
CA THR A 47 3.03 -8.03 -5.30
C THR A 47 1.88 -7.84 -4.32
N CYS A 48 0.65 -8.04 -4.79
CA CYS A 48 -0.56 -7.96 -3.98
C CYS A 48 -1.48 -9.16 -4.22
N SER A 49 -2.02 -9.75 -3.16
CA SER A 49 -2.93 -10.90 -3.26
C SER A 49 -4.34 -10.55 -3.77
N CYS A 50 -4.62 -9.28 -4.09
CA CYS A 50 -5.95 -8.87 -4.57
C CYS A 50 -6.22 -9.32 -6.02
N PRO A 51 -7.50 -9.54 -6.41
CA PRO A 51 -7.85 -9.96 -7.77
C PRO A 51 -7.37 -9.01 -8.88
N ASP A 52 -7.37 -7.69 -8.64
CA ASP A 52 -6.93 -6.69 -9.63
C ASP A 52 -5.46 -6.87 -10.00
N HIS A 53 -4.59 -7.14 -9.02
CA HIS A 53 -3.18 -7.45 -9.29
C HIS A 53 -2.99 -8.88 -9.79
N ARG A 54 -3.60 -9.87 -9.12
CA ARG A 54 -3.40 -11.30 -9.42
C ARG A 54 -3.77 -11.67 -10.85
N PHE A 55 -4.85 -11.11 -11.39
CA PHE A 55 -5.35 -11.49 -12.72
C PHE A 55 -4.94 -10.51 -13.83
N ARG A 56 -4.67 -9.24 -13.51
CA ARG A 56 -4.32 -8.23 -14.52
C ARG A 56 -2.84 -7.87 -14.52
N HIS A 57 -2.07 -8.31 -13.53
CA HIS A 57 -0.64 -8.02 -13.38
C HIS A 57 -0.30 -6.52 -13.41
N VAL A 58 -1.18 -5.69 -12.86
CA VAL A 58 -1.03 -4.22 -12.81
C VAL A 58 -0.71 -3.75 -11.39
N CYS A 59 -0.12 -2.56 -11.26
CA CYS A 59 -0.05 -1.87 -9.98
C CYS A 59 -1.48 -1.55 -9.49
N CYS A 60 -1.95 -2.28 -8.48
CA CYS A 60 -3.29 -2.11 -7.95
C CYS A 60 -3.33 -0.99 -6.90
N LYS A 61 -4.55 -0.55 -6.55
CA LYS A 61 -4.75 0.48 -5.52
C LYS A 61 -4.09 0.16 -4.16
N HIS A 62 -3.99 -1.12 -3.77
CA HIS A 62 -3.37 -1.50 -2.50
C HIS A 62 -1.85 -1.33 -2.53
N ILE A 63 -1.21 -1.60 -3.68
CA ILE A 63 0.23 -1.37 -3.87
C ILE A 63 0.52 0.13 -3.78
N HIS A 64 -0.23 0.95 -4.52
CA HIS A 64 -0.10 2.41 -4.43
C HIS A 64 -0.26 2.92 -2.99
N ALA A 65 -1.19 2.35 -2.22
CA ALA A 65 -1.39 2.73 -0.82
C ALA A 65 -0.14 2.43 0.05
N VAL A 66 0.50 1.27 -0.14
CA VAL A 66 1.74 0.89 0.55
C VAL A 66 2.90 1.82 0.16
N GLU A 67 3.06 2.13 -1.13
CA GLU A 67 4.09 3.04 -1.62
C GLU A 67 3.95 4.43 -0.99
N ILE A 68 2.73 4.96 -0.92
CA ILE A 68 2.44 6.26 -0.28
C ILE A 68 2.77 6.21 1.21
N SER A 69 2.30 5.16 1.93
CA SER A 69 2.59 4.97 3.36
C SER A 69 4.10 4.91 3.65
N ARG A 70 4.87 4.24 2.77
CA ARG A 70 6.32 4.18 2.86
C ARG A 70 6.96 5.56 2.68
N LYS A 71 6.63 6.27 1.60
CA LYS A 71 7.15 7.61 1.32
C LYS A 71 6.88 8.59 2.46
N MET A 72 5.68 8.54 3.06
CA MET A 72 5.35 9.36 4.24
C MET A 72 6.25 9.06 5.43
N ARG A 73 6.50 7.77 5.74
CA ARG A 73 7.40 7.38 6.84
C ARG A 73 8.85 7.78 6.57
N GLU A 74 9.33 7.57 5.36
CA GLU A 74 10.68 7.96 4.95
C GLU A 74 10.87 9.48 5.05
N ALA A 75 9.86 10.28 4.68
CA ALA A 75 9.88 11.73 4.87
C ALA A 75 9.95 12.13 6.35
N VAL A 76 9.13 11.50 7.21
CA VAL A 76 9.15 11.77 8.66
C VAL A 76 10.51 11.41 9.28
N GLN A 77 11.10 10.28 8.91
CA GLN A 77 12.43 9.87 9.43
C GLN A 77 13.54 10.86 9.07
N LYS A 78 13.53 11.40 7.83
CA LYS A 78 14.48 12.43 7.41
C LYS A 78 14.34 13.71 8.24
N THR A 79 13.12 14.15 8.51
CA THR A 79 12.86 15.38 9.28
C THR A 79 13.18 15.24 10.77
N VAL A 80 13.06 14.04 11.35
CA VAL A 80 13.40 13.81 12.79
C VAL A 80 14.91 13.74 13.01
N THR A 81 15.72 13.55 11.96
CA THR A 81 17.19 13.57 12.04
C THR A 81 17.76 15.00 12.05
N ILE A 82 17.11 15.93 12.75
CA ILE A 82 17.67 17.25 13.06
C ILE A 82 18.47 17.09 14.35
N ARG A 83 19.80 17.13 14.21
CA ARG A 83 20.76 17.30 15.30
C ARG A 83 20.92 18.78 15.63
#